data_AF-A0A9X1HHK5-F1
#
_entry.id   AF-A0A9X1HHK5-F1
#
_cell.length_a   1.000
_cell.length_b   1.000
_cell.length_c   1.000
_cell.angle_alpha   90.00
_cell.angle_beta   90.00
_cell.angle_gamma   90.00
#
_symmetry.space_group_name_H-M   'P 1'
#
loop_
_entity.id
_entity.type
_entity.pdbx_description
1 polymer ?
#
loop_
_entity_poly.entity_id
_entity_poly.type
_entity_poly.pdbx_seq_one_letter_code
_entity_poly.pdbx_strand_id
1 'polypeptide(L)'
;MLPLRTMRPDPRFEIGVPSPADIPELLTLYRNYASGFRMAPVIGESRFERYTSMVDGLSLDRFIVAREGGKIRAVTALWDEHTYKSYEVLKLTFGIRAVSTLLSFLSYFMKAPKPVRLHEPLRQLSLVMYAHDDCPGALGALFRHVNNTYRGSDYSLITLQAQERDPLFRLLRPFTGISVKSEMYLFSRDGVVYDTLSRDGSPDLFDLVLTL
;
A
#
# COMPACT_ATOMS: atom_id res chain seq x y z
N MET A 1 10.04 18.82 4.63
CA MET A 1 9.61 18.61 6.04
C MET A 1 10.11 17.23 6.46
N LEU A 2 10.52 16.98 7.71
CA LEU A 2 10.95 15.64 8.15
C LEU A 2 9.76 14.90 8.78
N PRO A 3 9.59 13.59 8.56
CA PRO A 3 8.45 12.81 9.05
C PRO A 3 8.60 12.45 10.54
N LEU A 4 8.78 13.47 11.39
CA LEU A 4 9.05 13.30 12.82
C LEU A 4 7.77 13.43 13.67
N ARG A 5 6.73 14.07 13.14
CA ARG A 5 5.50 14.35 13.90
C ARG A 5 4.53 13.19 13.83
N THR A 6 3.96 12.83 14.98
CA THR A 6 2.88 11.84 15.05
C THR A 6 1.66 12.41 14.34
N MET A 7 1.14 11.68 13.37
CA MET A 7 -0.07 12.08 12.65
C MET A 7 -1.28 11.70 13.48
N ARG A 8 -2.34 12.51 13.50
CA ARG A 8 -3.59 12.15 14.18
C ARG A 8 -4.47 11.35 13.24
N PRO A 9 -4.73 10.05 13.48
CA PRO A 9 -5.77 9.32 12.76
C PRO A 9 -7.14 9.94 13.07
N ASP A 10 -8.09 9.78 12.16
CA ASP A 10 -9.47 10.21 12.41
C ASP A 10 -10.10 9.28 13.47
N PRO A 11 -10.54 9.83 14.63
CA PRO A 11 -11.00 9.03 15.76
C PRO A 11 -12.34 8.32 15.51
N ARG A 12 -13.04 8.63 14.42
CA ARG A 12 -14.26 7.91 14.02
C ARG A 12 -13.99 6.47 13.64
N PHE A 13 -12.76 6.15 13.24
CA PHE A 13 -12.38 4.82 12.80
C PHE A 13 -11.61 4.06 13.87
N GLU A 14 -12.11 2.89 14.22
CA GLU A 14 -11.38 1.90 14.99
C GLU A 14 -10.44 1.12 14.06
N ILE A 15 -9.14 1.15 14.35
CA ILE A 15 -8.12 0.48 13.52
C ILE A 15 -7.68 -0.79 14.20
N GLY A 16 -7.73 -1.92 13.48
CA GLY A 16 -7.32 -3.22 14.01
C GLY A 16 -6.99 -4.22 12.92
N VAL A 17 -6.64 -5.44 13.36
CA VAL A 17 -6.38 -6.58 12.47
C VAL A 17 -7.70 -7.32 12.23
N PRO A 18 -8.00 -7.75 10.99
CA PRO A 18 -9.18 -8.57 10.73
C PRO A 18 -8.98 -10.00 11.23
N SER A 19 -10.07 -10.64 11.61
CA SER A 19 -10.16 -12.06 11.94
C SER A 19 -10.63 -12.87 10.71
N PRO A 20 -10.52 -14.21 10.71
CA PRO A 20 -11.07 -15.03 9.64
C PRO A 20 -12.57 -14.82 9.39
N ALA A 21 -13.34 -14.41 10.42
CA ALA A 21 -14.76 -14.11 10.28
C ALA A 21 -15.04 -12.84 9.46
N ASP A 22 -14.05 -11.95 9.31
CA ASP A 22 -14.16 -10.72 8.52
C ASP A 22 -13.93 -10.95 7.01
N ILE A 23 -13.45 -12.13 6.60
CA ILE A 23 -13.09 -12.42 5.19
C ILE A 23 -14.25 -12.14 4.22
N PRO A 24 -15.50 -12.58 4.46
CA PRO A 24 -16.61 -12.29 3.55
C PRO A 24 -16.85 -10.78 3.34
N GLU A 25 -16.66 -9.98 4.39
CA GLU A 25 -16.80 -8.52 4.32
C GLU A 25 -15.64 -7.89 3.54
N LEU A 26 -14.40 -8.37 3.74
CA LEU A 26 -13.23 -7.95 2.97
C LEU A 26 -13.40 -8.23 1.47
N LEU A 27 -13.85 -9.43 1.10
CA LEU A 27 -14.09 -9.79 -0.30
C LEU A 27 -15.17 -8.91 -0.94
N THR A 28 -16.24 -8.61 -0.19
CA THR A 28 -17.28 -7.69 -0.63
C THR A 28 -16.73 -6.29 -0.85
N LEU A 29 -15.89 -5.80 0.08
CA LEU A 29 -15.23 -4.50 -0.02
C LEU A 29 -14.32 -4.42 -1.26
N TYR A 30 -13.49 -5.44 -1.50
CA TYR A 30 -12.64 -5.47 -2.69
C TYR A 30 -13.45 -5.47 -3.98
N ARG A 31 -14.51 -6.27 -4.06
CA ARG A 31 -15.38 -6.32 -5.24
C ARG A 31 -16.03 -4.96 -5.51
N ASN A 32 -16.58 -4.33 -4.47
CA ASN A 32 -17.22 -3.02 -4.60
C ASN A 32 -16.20 -1.95 -5.00
N TYR A 33 -15.02 -1.95 -4.39
CA TYR A 33 -13.96 -1.01 -4.73
C TYR A 33 -13.46 -1.20 -6.17
N ALA A 34 -13.24 -2.45 -6.59
CA ALA A 34 -12.81 -2.81 -7.93
C ALA A 34 -13.78 -2.34 -9.02
N SER A 35 -15.10 -2.30 -8.73
CA SER A 35 -16.12 -1.85 -9.67
C SER A 35 -15.98 -0.37 -10.12
N GLY A 36 -15.23 0.43 -9.35
CA GLY A 36 -14.94 1.83 -9.69
C GLY A 36 -13.82 1.99 -10.73
N PHE A 37 -13.14 0.91 -11.13
CA PHE A 37 -12.03 0.95 -12.08
C PHE A 37 -12.40 0.25 -13.37
N ARG A 38 -11.91 0.78 -14.50
CA ARG A 38 -12.06 0.11 -15.80
C ARG A 38 -11.29 -1.21 -15.85
N MET A 39 -10.15 -1.30 -15.16
CA MET A 39 -9.38 -2.54 -15.05
C MET A 39 -8.99 -2.75 -13.60
N ALA A 40 -9.43 -3.85 -13.00
CA ALA A 40 -9.08 -4.22 -11.64
C ALA A 40 -9.03 -5.75 -11.48
N PRO A 41 -8.16 -6.27 -10.61
CA PRO A 41 -8.12 -7.69 -10.30
C PRO A 41 -9.36 -8.11 -9.50
N VAL A 42 -9.96 -9.25 -9.87
CA VAL A 42 -11.01 -9.88 -9.05
C VAL A 42 -10.39 -10.55 -7.84
N ILE A 43 -10.56 -9.97 -6.66
CA ILE A 43 -10.16 -10.62 -5.41
C ILE A 43 -11.33 -11.49 -4.92
N GLY A 44 -11.41 -12.69 -5.45
CA GLY A 44 -12.31 -13.75 -4.96
C GLY A 44 -11.69 -14.54 -3.80
N GLU A 45 -12.46 -15.42 -3.19
CA GLU A 45 -12.05 -16.24 -2.05
C GLU A 45 -10.79 -17.06 -2.33
N SER A 46 -10.76 -17.81 -3.44
CA SER A 46 -9.60 -18.63 -3.82
C SER A 46 -8.33 -17.82 -4.05
N ARG A 47 -8.46 -16.61 -4.62
CA ARG A 47 -7.31 -15.72 -4.85
C ARG A 47 -6.81 -15.10 -3.55
N PHE A 48 -7.74 -14.68 -2.68
CA PHE A 48 -7.42 -14.16 -1.36
C PHE A 48 -6.71 -15.22 -0.51
N GLU A 49 -7.22 -16.45 -0.50
CA GLU A 49 -6.58 -17.59 0.16
C GLU A 49 -5.18 -17.85 -0.42
N ARG A 50 -5.05 -17.88 -1.74
CA ARG A 50 -3.74 -18.06 -2.40
C ARG A 50 -2.74 -16.98 -1.98
N TYR A 51 -3.14 -15.71 -1.96
CA TYR A 51 -2.26 -14.63 -1.52
C TYR A 51 -1.86 -14.77 -0.06
N THR A 52 -2.83 -15.03 0.82
CA THR A 52 -2.57 -15.12 2.26
C THR A 52 -1.84 -16.37 2.71
N SER A 53 -1.83 -17.44 1.89
CA SER A 53 -1.16 -18.72 2.19
C SER A 53 0.17 -18.92 1.46
N MET A 54 0.33 -18.38 0.25
CA MET A 54 1.51 -18.64 -0.59
C MET A 54 2.48 -17.47 -0.72
N VAL A 55 2.03 -16.23 -0.46
CA VAL A 55 2.91 -15.06 -0.56
C VAL A 55 3.52 -14.78 0.82
N ASP A 56 4.83 -14.97 0.92
CA ASP A 56 5.57 -14.73 2.15
C ASP A 56 5.39 -13.28 2.59
N GLY A 57 4.98 -13.10 3.85
CA GLY A 57 4.74 -11.79 4.44
C GLY A 57 3.39 -11.15 4.09
N LEU A 58 2.44 -11.89 3.49
CA LEU A 58 1.09 -11.41 3.17
C LEU A 58 -0.04 -12.20 3.85
N SER A 59 0.22 -12.77 5.02
CA SER A 59 -0.79 -13.47 5.83
C SER A 59 -1.85 -12.53 6.41
N LEU A 60 -3.00 -13.06 6.87
CA LEU A 60 -4.14 -12.25 7.33
C LEU A 60 -3.78 -11.27 8.47
N ASP A 61 -2.84 -11.63 9.34
CA ASP A 61 -2.34 -10.78 10.43
C ASP A 61 -1.55 -9.55 9.95
N ARG A 62 -1.21 -9.50 8.66
CA ARG A 62 -0.59 -8.34 7.99
C ARG A 62 -1.61 -7.37 7.42
N PHE A 63 -2.90 -7.72 7.45
CA PHE A 63 -3.97 -6.82 7.06
C PHE A 63 -4.35 -5.92 8.23
N ILE A 64 -4.70 -4.68 7.90
CA ILE A 64 -5.29 -3.73 8.82
C ILE A 64 -6.57 -3.17 8.23
N VAL A 65 -7.57 -3.01 9.08
CA VAL A 65 -8.89 -2.52 8.71
C VAL A 65 -9.27 -1.31 9.57
N ALA A 66 -10.00 -0.39 8.97
CA ALA A 66 -10.64 0.73 9.66
C ALA A 66 -12.13 0.44 9.74
N ARG A 67 -12.67 0.38 10.95
CA ARG A 67 -14.08 0.12 11.22
C ARG A 67 -14.81 1.38 11.69
N GLU A 68 -16.05 1.54 11.28
CA GLU A 68 -16.97 2.57 11.78
C GLU A 68 -18.28 1.88 12.16
N GLY A 69 -18.66 1.91 13.44
CA GLY A 69 -19.85 1.19 13.92
C GLY A 69 -19.78 -0.33 13.70
N GLY A 70 -18.59 -0.93 13.83
CA GLY A 70 -18.35 -2.36 13.63
C GLY A 70 -18.20 -2.80 12.16
N LYS A 71 -18.56 -1.95 11.18
CA LYS A 71 -18.44 -2.25 9.75
C LYS A 71 -17.06 -1.84 9.21
N ILE A 72 -16.43 -2.67 8.40
CA ILE A 72 -15.17 -2.36 7.71
C ILE A 72 -15.43 -1.29 6.64
N ARG A 73 -14.76 -0.15 6.76
CA ARG A 73 -14.82 0.98 5.82
C ARG A 73 -13.62 1.05 4.88
N ALA A 74 -12.47 0.53 5.32
CA ALA A 74 -11.29 0.41 4.51
C ALA A 74 -10.38 -0.72 5.00
N VAL A 75 -9.55 -1.22 4.10
CA VAL A 75 -8.52 -2.24 4.35
C VAL A 75 -7.24 -1.87 3.61
N THR A 76 -6.09 -2.31 4.13
CA THR A 76 -4.82 -2.46 3.39
C THR A 76 -4.00 -3.56 4.04
N ALA A 77 -3.10 -4.19 3.27
CA ALA A 77 -2.12 -5.13 3.79
C ALA A 77 -0.72 -4.52 3.82
N LEU A 78 0.06 -4.89 4.83
CA LEU A 78 1.43 -4.47 5.07
C LEU A 78 2.38 -5.57 4.61
N TRP A 79 2.96 -5.40 3.43
CA TRP A 79 3.82 -6.43 2.83
C TRP A 79 5.29 -6.04 2.90
N ASP A 80 6.09 -6.88 3.57
CA ASP A 80 7.54 -6.79 3.52
C ASP A 80 8.06 -7.55 2.29
N GLU A 81 8.32 -6.80 1.23
CA GLU A 81 8.76 -7.36 -0.06
C GLU A 81 10.21 -7.85 -0.05
N HIS A 82 10.97 -7.69 1.04
CA HIS A 82 12.42 -7.95 1.06
C HIS A 82 12.79 -9.38 0.61
N THR A 83 11.94 -10.37 0.88
CA THR A 83 12.16 -11.76 0.44
C THR A 83 12.16 -11.90 -1.09
N TYR A 84 11.39 -11.07 -1.79
CA TYR A 84 11.24 -11.12 -3.24
C TYR A 84 12.04 -10.03 -3.97
N LYS A 85 12.28 -8.89 -3.31
CA LYS A 85 12.89 -7.72 -3.90
C LYS A 85 13.77 -6.99 -2.90
N SER A 86 15.07 -6.92 -3.20
CA SER A 86 16.02 -6.13 -2.42
C SER A 86 16.49 -4.92 -3.23
N TYR A 87 16.56 -3.77 -2.57
CA TYR A 87 17.11 -2.54 -3.12
C TYR A 87 18.36 -2.17 -2.35
N GLU A 88 19.44 -1.83 -3.07
CA GLU A 88 20.67 -1.33 -2.47
C GLU A 88 20.87 0.15 -2.79
N VAL A 89 21.33 0.92 -1.82
CA VAL A 89 21.64 2.34 -1.99
C VAL A 89 23.02 2.49 -2.63
N LEU A 90 23.05 2.73 -3.94
CA LEU A 90 24.31 2.90 -4.69
C LEU A 90 24.88 4.31 -4.64
N LYS A 91 24.03 5.32 -4.40
CA LYS A 91 24.45 6.72 -4.35
C LYS A 91 23.57 7.52 -3.41
N LEU A 92 24.20 8.43 -2.66
CA LEU A 92 23.52 9.43 -1.85
C LEU A 92 23.80 10.81 -2.41
N THR A 93 22.73 11.59 -2.63
CA THR A 93 22.86 13.02 -2.88
C THR A 93 23.27 13.74 -1.60
N PHE A 94 23.83 14.95 -1.72
CA PHE A 94 24.23 15.76 -0.56
C PHE A 94 23.05 16.01 0.39
N GLY A 95 21.86 16.30 -0.15
CA GLY A 95 20.65 16.51 0.63
C GLY A 95 20.22 15.27 1.43
N ILE A 96 20.24 14.08 0.80
CA ILE A 96 19.91 12.83 1.52
C ILE A 96 20.96 12.56 2.60
N ARG A 97 22.25 12.78 2.33
CA ARG A 97 23.31 12.60 3.33
C ARG A 97 23.08 13.49 4.56
N ALA A 98 22.78 14.78 4.36
CA ALA A 98 22.49 15.70 5.45
C ALA A 98 21.25 15.29 6.26
N VAL A 99 20.17 14.88 5.58
CA VAL A 99 18.95 14.37 6.22
C VAL A 99 19.25 13.09 7.01
N SER A 100 19.98 12.14 6.45
CA SER A 100 20.36 10.89 7.13
C SER A 100 21.18 11.15 8.39
N THR A 101 22.14 12.08 8.36
CA THR A 101 22.92 12.47 9.55
C THR A 101 22.02 13.07 10.62
N LEU A 102 21.11 13.99 10.24
CA LEU A 102 20.17 14.58 11.17
C LEU A 102 19.21 13.55 11.77
N LEU A 103 18.67 12.64 10.95
CA LEU A 103 17.81 11.54 11.43
C LEU A 103 18.54 10.61 12.38
N SER A 104 19.81 10.28 12.10
CA SER A 104 20.64 9.45 12.98
C SER A 104 20.93 10.12 14.32
N PHE A 105 21.01 11.45 14.36
CA PHE A 105 21.14 12.19 15.62
C PHE A 105 19.81 12.24 16.38
N LEU A 106 18.71 12.51 15.67
CA LEU A 106 17.38 12.58 16.27
C LEU A 106 16.88 11.23 16.79
N SER A 107 17.32 10.11 16.20
CA SER A 107 16.95 8.77 16.66
C SER A 107 17.38 8.46 18.09
N TYR A 108 18.38 9.18 18.64
CA TYR A 108 18.75 9.05 20.05
C TYR A 108 17.71 9.66 21.01
N PHE A 109 16.88 10.59 20.55
CA PHE A 109 15.96 11.34 21.39
C PHE A 109 14.48 11.05 21.06
N MET A 110 14.19 10.53 19.87
CA MET A 110 12.83 10.26 19.42
C MET A 110 12.77 9.16 18.38
N LYS A 111 11.56 8.63 18.14
CA LYS A 111 11.28 7.73 17.01
C LYS A 111 11.45 8.49 15.69
N ALA A 112 12.58 8.28 15.03
CA ALA A 112 12.89 8.82 13.70
C ALA A 112 12.99 7.67 12.68
N PRO A 113 12.63 7.89 11.40
CA PRO A 113 12.84 6.89 10.36
C PRO A 113 14.30 6.44 10.28
N LYS A 114 14.52 5.19 9.85
CA LYS A 114 15.87 4.67 9.64
C LYS A 114 16.61 5.52 8.60
N PRO A 115 17.80 6.07 8.93
CA PRO A 115 18.60 6.82 7.99
C PRO A 115 18.99 5.98 6.77
N VAL A 116 18.93 6.58 5.58
CA VAL A 116 19.42 5.93 4.35
C VAL A 116 20.94 5.99 4.35
N ARG A 117 21.60 4.84 4.20
CA ARG A 117 23.06 4.69 4.20
C ARG A 117 23.53 4.05 2.89
N LEU A 118 24.74 4.41 2.47
CA LEU A 118 25.36 3.89 1.27
C LEU A 118 25.71 2.41 1.47
N HIS A 119 25.48 1.57 0.46
CA HIS A 119 25.73 0.11 0.49
C HIS A 119 24.93 -0.66 1.54
N GLU A 120 23.89 -0.05 2.11
CA GLU A 120 22.94 -0.76 2.96
C GLU A 120 21.62 -1.03 2.20
N PRO A 121 20.90 -2.12 2.53
CA PRO A 121 19.59 -2.38 1.99
C PRO A 121 18.61 -1.24 2.31
N LEU A 122 17.92 -0.76 1.28
CA LEU A 122 16.80 0.16 1.44
C LEU A 122 15.54 -0.65 1.78
N ARG A 123 15.29 -0.84 3.07
CA ARG A 123 14.10 -1.56 3.55
C ARG A 123 12.83 -0.75 3.29
N GLN A 124 11.86 -1.38 2.62
CA GLN A 124 10.58 -0.78 2.24
C GLN A 124 9.45 -1.65 2.79
N LEU A 125 8.40 -1.00 3.29
CA LEU A 125 7.14 -1.66 3.64
C LEU A 125 6.08 -1.22 2.65
N SER A 126 5.51 -2.15 1.89
CA SER A 126 4.50 -1.85 0.88
C SER A 126 3.10 -1.91 1.45
N LEU A 127 2.30 -0.88 1.16
CA LEU A 127 0.86 -0.86 1.34
C LEU A 127 0.23 -1.45 0.09
N VAL A 128 -0.24 -2.69 0.18
CA VAL A 128 -0.87 -3.41 -0.93
C VAL A 128 -2.33 -3.73 -0.60
N MET A 129 -3.06 -4.22 -1.61
CA MET A 129 -4.45 -4.65 -1.46
C MET A 129 -5.30 -3.66 -0.67
N TYR A 130 -5.21 -2.37 -1.01
CA TYR A 130 -6.03 -1.37 -0.35
C TYR A 130 -7.40 -1.26 -1.03
N ALA A 131 -8.45 -1.06 -0.22
CA ALA A 131 -9.80 -0.83 -0.71
C ALA A 131 -10.60 -0.01 0.32
N HIS A 132 -11.65 0.68 -0.15
CA HIS A 132 -12.55 1.44 0.72
C HIS A 132 -14.01 1.45 0.23
N ASP A 133 -14.94 1.62 1.17
CA ASP A 133 -16.39 1.65 0.95
C ASP A 133 -16.85 3.10 0.73
N ASP A 134 -16.42 3.71 -0.38
CA ASP A 134 -16.62 5.15 -0.69
C ASP A 134 -16.20 6.11 0.46
N CYS A 135 -15.31 5.64 1.33
CA CYS A 135 -14.83 6.34 2.50
C CYS A 135 -13.30 6.54 2.43
N PRO A 136 -12.79 7.43 1.57
CA PRO A 136 -11.34 7.68 1.46
C PRO A 136 -10.73 8.18 2.78
N GLY A 137 -11.54 8.78 3.66
CA GLY A 137 -11.13 9.16 5.02
C GLY A 137 -10.67 7.97 5.87
N ALA A 138 -11.29 6.79 5.72
CA ALA A 138 -10.91 5.58 6.42
C ALA A 138 -9.53 5.07 5.99
N LEU A 139 -9.20 5.10 4.68
CA LEU A 139 -7.84 4.82 4.19
C LEU A 139 -6.83 5.84 4.74
N GLY A 140 -7.20 7.12 4.74
CA GLY A 140 -6.37 8.16 5.34
C GLY A 140 -6.10 7.92 6.85
N ALA A 141 -7.04 7.34 7.58
CA ALA A 141 -6.84 6.94 8.98
C ALA A 141 -5.87 5.76 9.09
N LEU A 142 -6.03 4.73 8.24
CA LEU A 142 -5.11 3.59 8.16
C LEU A 142 -3.68 4.02 7.86
N PHE A 143 -3.47 4.83 6.83
CA PHE A 143 -2.12 5.25 6.44
C PHE A 143 -1.42 6.04 7.53
N ARG A 144 -2.16 6.90 8.26
CA ARG A 144 -1.61 7.63 9.42
C ARG A 144 -1.27 6.68 10.56
N HIS A 145 -2.10 5.68 10.81
CA HIS A 145 -1.83 4.65 11.81
C HIS A 145 -0.57 3.86 11.45
N VAL A 146 -0.46 3.34 10.22
CA VAL A 146 0.74 2.62 9.77
C VAL A 146 1.98 3.47 9.91
N ASN A 147 1.95 4.71 9.41
CA ASN A 147 3.09 5.62 9.54
C ASN A 147 3.51 5.81 11.01
N ASN A 148 2.55 5.97 11.93
CA ASN A 148 2.86 6.11 13.35
C ASN A 148 3.43 4.83 13.96
N THR A 149 2.88 3.67 13.59
CA THR A 149 3.28 2.35 14.09
C THR A 149 4.70 1.98 13.65
N TYR A 150 5.04 2.25 12.38
CA TYR A 150 6.33 1.89 11.80
C TYR A 150 7.37 3.03 11.85
N ARG A 151 7.03 4.20 12.38
CA ARG A 151 8.02 5.24 12.62
C ARG A 151 9.01 4.78 13.71
N GLY A 152 10.29 4.82 13.37
CA GLY A 152 11.35 4.29 14.23
C GLY A 152 11.58 2.78 14.10
N SER A 153 10.91 2.12 13.16
CA SER A 153 11.20 0.73 12.78
C SER A 153 12.42 0.66 11.84
N ASP A 154 12.75 -0.57 11.43
CA ASP A 154 13.82 -0.83 10.47
C ASP A 154 13.50 -0.43 9.03
N TYR A 155 12.26 -0.02 8.73
CA TYR A 155 11.87 0.43 7.40
C TYR A 155 12.29 1.88 7.17
N SER A 156 12.97 2.11 6.05
CA SER A 156 13.36 3.45 5.61
C SER A 156 12.22 4.17 4.91
N LEU A 157 11.32 3.41 4.25
CA LEU A 157 10.21 3.93 3.47
C LEU A 157 8.96 3.06 3.65
N ILE A 158 7.80 3.70 3.60
CA ILE A 158 6.52 3.04 3.36
C ILE A 158 6.09 3.40 1.94
N THR A 159 5.84 2.39 1.12
CA THR A 159 5.57 2.54 -0.32
C THR A 159 4.12 2.22 -0.61
N LEU A 160 3.53 2.94 -1.56
CA LEU A 160 2.21 2.66 -2.10
C LEU A 160 2.24 2.93 -3.60
N GLN A 161 1.57 2.10 -4.38
CA GLN A 161 1.42 2.27 -5.82
C GLN A 161 -0.06 2.46 -6.15
N ALA A 162 -0.37 3.46 -6.97
CA ALA A 162 -1.71 3.79 -7.41
C ALA A 162 -1.68 4.33 -8.85
N GLN A 163 -2.83 4.31 -9.53
CA GLN A 163 -2.97 4.93 -10.86
C GLN A 163 -2.70 6.44 -10.77
N GLU A 164 -2.08 7.05 -11.78
CA GLU A 164 -1.60 8.46 -11.71
C GLU A 164 -2.67 9.47 -11.25
N ARG A 165 -3.94 9.24 -11.60
CA ARG A 165 -5.06 10.14 -11.29
C ARG A 165 -5.90 9.68 -10.10
N ASP A 166 -5.46 8.67 -9.36
CA ASP A 166 -6.18 8.14 -8.22
C ASP A 166 -6.37 9.23 -7.13
N PRO A 167 -7.61 9.48 -6.67
CA PRO A 167 -7.89 10.42 -5.58
C PRO A 167 -7.08 10.15 -4.30
N LEU A 168 -6.58 8.93 -4.12
CA LEU A 168 -5.70 8.51 -3.03
C LEU A 168 -4.50 9.44 -2.83
N PHE A 169 -3.92 10.00 -3.89
CA PHE A 169 -2.80 10.93 -3.77
C PHE A 169 -3.14 12.19 -2.97
N ARG A 170 -4.41 12.58 -2.89
CA ARG A 170 -4.86 13.68 -2.01
C ARG A 170 -4.71 13.32 -0.54
N LEU A 171 -4.93 12.05 -0.18
CA LEU A 171 -4.75 11.53 1.18
C LEU A 171 -3.27 11.46 1.58
N LEU A 172 -2.38 11.31 0.60
CA LEU A 172 -0.93 11.22 0.81
C LEU A 172 -0.23 12.58 0.94
N ARG A 173 -0.87 13.70 0.55
CA ARG A 173 -0.28 15.06 0.67
C ARG A 173 0.28 15.43 2.05
N PRO A 174 -0.32 15.02 3.18
CA PRO A 174 0.21 15.35 4.50
C PRO A 174 1.48 14.57 4.87
N PHE A 175 1.84 13.53 4.11
CA PHE A 175 3.01 12.70 4.37
C PHE A 175 4.24 13.31 3.69
N THR A 176 5.39 13.24 4.36
CA THR A 176 6.66 13.53 3.68
C THR A 176 7.06 12.31 2.87
N GLY A 177 7.26 12.50 1.56
CA GLY A 177 7.69 11.42 0.69
C GLY A 177 8.17 11.93 -0.66
N ILE A 178 8.45 10.96 -1.54
CA ILE A 178 8.78 11.18 -2.94
C ILE A 178 7.80 10.40 -3.80
N SER A 179 7.53 10.89 -5.00
CA SER A 179 6.72 10.19 -5.99
C SER A 179 7.62 9.71 -7.12
N VAL A 180 7.51 8.42 -7.44
CA VAL A 180 8.15 7.82 -8.61
C VAL A 180 7.04 7.49 -9.58
N LYS A 181 7.22 7.87 -10.86
CA LYS A 181 6.30 7.48 -11.93
C LYS A 181 6.83 6.21 -12.58
N SER A 182 5.94 5.23 -12.74
CA SER A 182 6.19 4.01 -13.49
C SER A 182 5.11 3.87 -14.55
N GLU A 183 5.51 3.49 -15.74
CA GLU A 183 4.59 3.17 -16.83
C GLU A 183 4.46 1.65 -16.93
N MET A 184 3.22 1.16 -16.88
CA MET A 184 2.91 -0.26 -17.00
C MET A 184 2.19 -0.48 -18.32
N TYR A 185 2.70 -1.40 -19.12
CA TYR A 185 2.16 -1.73 -20.43
C TYR A 185 1.57 -3.14 -20.40
N LEU A 186 0.32 -3.27 -20.82
CA LEU A 186 -0.32 -4.56 -21.09
C LEU A 186 -0.44 -4.70 -22.61
N PHE A 187 0.02 -5.82 -23.17
CA PHE A 187 -0.09 -6.09 -24.60
C PHE A 187 -0.62 -7.50 -24.85
N SER A 188 -1.46 -7.62 -25.87
CA SER A 188 -1.94 -8.87 -26.44
C SER A 188 -1.31 -9.08 -27.82
N ARG A 189 -0.99 -10.33 -28.15
CA ARG A 189 -0.62 -10.72 -29.52
C ARG A 189 -1.85 -10.80 -30.44
N ASP A 190 -3.03 -11.04 -29.87
CA ASP A 190 -4.29 -11.02 -30.60
C ASP A 190 -4.85 -9.59 -30.62
N GLY A 191 -4.90 -9.00 -31.81
CA GLY A 191 -5.38 -7.64 -32.04
C GLY A 191 -6.88 -7.47 -31.82
N VAL A 192 -7.67 -8.55 -31.92
CA VAL A 192 -9.13 -8.50 -31.76
C VAL A 192 -9.52 -8.10 -30.32
N VAL A 193 -8.68 -8.45 -29.34
CA VAL A 193 -8.88 -8.10 -27.93
C VAL A 193 -8.97 -6.59 -27.73
N TYR A 194 -8.20 -5.78 -28.49
CA TYR A 194 -8.25 -4.32 -28.36
C TYR A 194 -9.60 -3.75 -28.82
N ASP A 195 -10.18 -4.32 -29.88
CA ASP A 195 -11.49 -3.90 -30.37
C ASP A 195 -12.59 -4.22 -29.34
N THR A 196 -12.55 -5.41 -28.73
CA THR A 196 -13.49 -5.80 -27.66
C THR A 196 -13.39 -4.86 -26.46
N LEU A 197 -12.18 -4.63 -25.95
CA LEU A 197 -11.94 -3.75 -24.80
C LEU A 197 -12.31 -2.28 -25.09
N SER A 198 -12.21 -1.84 -26.35
CA SER A 198 -12.55 -0.46 -26.73
C SER A 198 -14.06 -0.21 -26.83
N ARG A 199 -14.86 -1.26 -27.12
CA ARG A 199 -16.30 -1.16 -27.33
C ARG A 199 -17.11 -1.42 -26.07
N ASP A 200 -16.60 -2.23 -25.16
CA ASP A 200 -17.23 -2.48 -23.86
C ASP A 200 -16.84 -1.37 -22.88
N GLY A 201 -17.85 -0.65 -22.36
CA GLY A 201 -17.67 0.40 -21.36
C GLY A 201 -17.69 -0.13 -19.93
N SER A 202 -17.92 -1.44 -19.74
CA SER A 202 -17.94 -2.07 -18.42
C SER A 202 -16.52 -2.26 -17.86
N PRO A 203 -16.38 -2.38 -16.53
CA PRO A 203 -15.13 -2.79 -15.89
C PRO A 203 -14.65 -4.14 -16.42
N ASP A 204 -13.48 -4.15 -17.06
CA ASP A 204 -12.78 -5.37 -17.42
C ASP A 204 -12.10 -5.95 -16.18
N LEU A 205 -12.70 -7.00 -15.67
CA LEU A 205 -12.19 -7.74 -14.53
C LEU A 205 -11.19 -8.79 -15.02
N PHE A 206 -9.90 -8.57 -14.74
CA PHE A 206 -8.84 -9.48 -15.18
C PHE A 206 -8.48 -10.51 -14.11
N ASP A 207 -8.28 -11.74 -14.55
CA ASP A 207 -7.48 -12.72 -13.83
C ASP A 207 -6.01 -12.59 -14.28
N LEU A 208 -5.20 -11.97 -13.44
CA LEU A 208 -3.75 -11.89 -13.64
C LEU A 208 -3.09 -13.04 -12.89
N VAL A 209 -2.69 -14.06 -13.64
CA VAL A 209 -1.79 -15.11 -13.15
C VAL A 209 -0.37 -14.72 -13.55
N LEU A 210 0.42 -14.25 -12.58
CA LEU A 210 1.86 -14.14 -12.74
C LEU A 210 2.46 -15.52 -12.47
N THR A 211 3.00 -16.15 -13.50
CA THR A 211 3.80 -17.37 -13.38
C THR A 211 5.25 -16.95 -13.16
N LEU A 212 5.84 -17.36 -12.04
CA LEU A 212 7.28 -17.21 -11.76
C LEU A 212 8.07 -18.33 -12.43
#